data_AF-A0A396HWI1-F1
#
_entry.id   AF-A0A396HWI1-F1
#
_cell.length_a   1.000
_cell.length_b   1.000
_cell.length_c   1.000
_cell.angle_alpha   90.00
_cell.angle_beta   90.00
_cell.angle_gamma   90.00
#
_symmetry.space_group_name_H-M   'P 1'
#
loop_
_entity.id
_entity.type
_entity.pdbx_description
1 polymer ?
#
loop_
_entity_poly.entity_id
_entity_poly.type
_entity_poly.pdbx_seq_one_letter_code
_entity_poly.pdbx_strand_id
1 'polypeptide(L)'
;MKLDMEENLFCYVPPRVKPKNLDYVHYVRKKDKGAMTYVAHADYYILLRTCARIAQVDIRILQIGVLRLEKRLAWLEKRVDQCLHLKPSSISCQFCSVKTTKNVSADVP
;
A
#
# COMPACT_ATOMS: atom_id res chain seq x y z
N MET A 1 8.46 17.56 -22.30
CA MET A 1 8.03 16.65 -21.22
C MET A 1 8.77 15.31 -21.27
N LYS A 2 8.67 14.51 -22.34
CA LYS A 2 9.37 13.21 -22.41
C LYS A 2 10.90 13.30 -22.26
N LEU A 3 11.55 14.23 -22.95
CA LEU A 3 13.00 14.49 -22.83
C LEU A 3 13.40 14.85 -21.38
N ASP A 4 12.63 15.73 -20.75
CA ASP A 4 12.84 16.14 -19.35
C ASP A 4 12.70 14.96 -18.37
N MET A 5 11.80 14.01 -18.62
CA MET A 5 11.73 12.77 -17.85
C MET A 5 13.00 11.93 -18.04
N GLU A 6 13.45 11.76 -19.27
CA GLU A 6 14.63 10.95 -19.62
C GLU A 6 15.91 11.54 -19.01
N GLU A 7 16.07 12.87 -19.02
CA GLU A 7 17.16 13.60 -18.34
C GLU A 7 17.20 13.30 -16.83
N ASN A 8 16.03 13.11 -16.21
CA ASN A 8 15.89 12.75 -14.80
C ASN A 8 15.91 11.23 -14.54
N LEU A 9 16.25 10.41 -15.55
CA LEU A 9 16.26 8.95 -15.53
C LEU A 9 14.88 8.29 -15.37
N PHE A 10 13.82 9.02 -15.75
CA PHE A 10 12.46 8.50 -15.83
C PHE A 10 12.13 8.07 -17.27
N CYS A 11 11.83 6.79 -17.45
CA CYS A 11 11.27 6.23 -18.66
C CYS A 11 9.75 6.45 -18.69
N TYR A 12 9.28 7.20 -19.68
CA TYR A 12 7.86 7.47 -19.89
C TYR A 12 7.09 6.20 -20.27
N VAL A 13 6.00 5.96 -19.54
CA VAL A 13 5.01 4.94 -19.89
C VAL A 13 3.74 5.61 -20.43
N PRO A 14 3.27 5.24 -21.64
CA PRO A 14 2.02 5.77 -22.16
C PRO A 14 0.81 5.27 -21.35
N PRO A 15 -0.28 6.05 -21.28
CA PRO A 15 -1.55 5.60 -20.72
C PRO A 15 -2.02 4.29 -21.37
N ARG A 16 -2.53 3.37 -20.56
CA ARG A 16 -3.06 2.09 -21.07
C ARG A 16 -4.50 2.27 -21.50
N VAL A 17 -4.84 1.80 -22.71
CA VAL A 17 -6.22 1.84 -23.26
C VAL A 17 -7.16 0.89 -22.50
N LYS A 18 -6.63 -0.20 -21.92
CA LYS A 18 -7.36 -1.13 -21.05
C LYS A 18 -6.56 -1.36 -19.76
N PRO A 19 -7.05 -0.90 -18.59
CA PRO A 19 -6.39 -1.21 -17.33
C PRO A 19 -6.46 -2.72 -17.06
N LYS A 20 -5.32 -3.32 -16.68
CA LYS A 20 -5.24 -4.75 -16.34
C LYS A 20 -5.67 -5.03 -14.90
N ASN A 21 -5.41 -4.08 -13.99
CA ASN A 21 -5.72 -4.17 -12.57
C ASN A 21 -6.50 -2.91 -12.18
N LEU A 22 -7.50 -3.06 -11.30
CA LEU A 22 -8.21 -1.95 -10.67
C LEU A 22 -7.54 -1.49 -9.35
N ASP A 23 -6.44 -2.15 -8.98
CA ASP A 23 -5.64 -1.82 -7.79
C ASP A 23 -4.79 -0.56 -8.01
N TYR A 24 -4.16 -0.09 -6.93
CA TYR A 24 -3.24 1.04 -6.97
C TYR A 24 -2.10 0.84 -7.99
N VAL A 25 -1.75 1.92 -8.70
CA VAL A 25 -0.60 1.92 -9.63
C VAL A 25 0.69 1.95 -8.81
N HIS A 26 1.48 0.87 -8.91
CA HIS A 26 2.79 0.80 -8.27
C HIS A 26 3.89 1.18 -9.27
N TYR A 27 4.53 2.33 -9.04
CA TYR A 27 5.71 2.72 -9.79
C TYR A 27 6.92 1.99 -9.21
N VAL A 28 7.75 1.42 -10.07
CA VAL A 28 8.92 0.63 -9.64
C VAL A 28 10.19 1.14 -10.29
N ARG A 29 11.31 0.88 -9.61
CA ARG A 29 12.63 1.02 -10.20
C ARG A 29 12.95 -0.23 -10.99
N LYS A 30 13.34 -0.08 -12.26
CA LYS A 30 13.82 -1.18 -13.09
C LYS A 30 15.32 -1.03 -13.31
N LYS A 31 16.01 -2.16 -13.31
CA LYS A 31 17.41 -2.22 -13.72
C LYS A 31 17.39 -2.53 -15.21
N ASP A 32 17.80 -1.57 -16.03
CA ASP A 32 17.92 -1.76 -17.48
C ASP A 32 19.36 -1.47 -17.91
N LYS A 33 19.98 -2.42 -18.61
CA LYS A 33 21.38 -2.34 -19.10
C LYS A 33 22.39 -1.84 -18.07
N GLY A 34 22.23 -2.23 -16.79
CA GLY A 34 23.14 -1.85 -15.70
C GLY A 34 22.81 -0.52 -15.01
N ALA A 35 21.99 0.33 -15.61
CA ALA A 35 21.49 1.57 -15.02
C ALA A 35 20.13 1.36 -14.34
N MET A 36 19.86 2.13 -13.29
CA MET A 36 18.60 2.04 -12.55
C MET A 36 17.67 3.15 -13.02
N THR A 37 16.62 2.79 -13.78
CA THR A 37 15.65 3.71 -14.37
C THR A 37 14.32 3.67 -13.63
N TYR A 38 13.66 4.81 -13.55
CA TYR A 38 12.33 4.95 -12.96
C TYR A 38 11.29 4.85 -14.07
N VAL A 39 10.27 4.02 -13.91
CA VAL A 39 9.25 3.83 -14.93
C VAL A 39 7.97 4.49 -14.44
N ALA A 40 7.50 5.52 -15.13
CA ALA A 40 6.36 6.32 -14.67
C ALA A 40 5.52 6.93 -15.80
N HIS A 41 4.27 7.24 -15.49
CA HIS A 41 3.41 8.06 -16.33
C HIS A 41 3.75 9.57 -16.19
N ALA A 42 3.35 10.37 -17.16
CA ALA A 42 3.70 11.79 -17.22
C ALA A 42 3.02 12.63 -16.12
N ASP A 43 1.75 12.35 -15.84
CA ASP A 43 0.97 12.96 -14.76
C ASP A 43 1.62 12.77 -13.39
N TYR A 44 2.01 11.53 -13.07
CA TYR A 44 2.73 11.21 -11.84
C TYR A 44 4.07 11.94 -11.77
N TYR A 45 4.82 11.96 -12.87
CA TYR A 45 6.11 12.65 -12.91
C TYR A 45 5.96 14.16 -12.67
N ILE A 46 4.94 14.80 -13.22
CA ILE A 46 4.67 16.23 -13.00
C ILE A 46 4.41 16.50 -11.51
N LEU A 47 3.57 15.68 -10.86
CA LEU A 47 3.30 15.81 -9.43
C LEU A 47 4.58 15.63 -8.61
N LEU A 48 5.32 14.56 -8.88
CA LEU A 48 6.55 14.25 -8.18
C LEU A 48 7.58 15.38 -8.34
N ARG A 49 7.79 15.87 -9.56
CA ARG A 49 8.69 16.98 -9.86
C ARG A 49 8.28 18.25 -9.13
N THR A 50 6.98 18.55 -9.11
CA THR A 50 6.46 19.75 -8.44
C THR A 50 6.70 19.68 -6.93
N CYS A 51 6.39 18.55 -6.31
CA CYS A 51 6.68 18.30 -4.89
C CYS A 51 8.17 18.35 -4.59
N ALA A 52 9.02 17.79 -5.46
CA ALA A 52 10.48 17.80 -5.29
C ALA A 52 11.02 19.24 -5.33
N ARG A 53 10.50 20.08 -6.24
CA ARG A 53 10.86 21.50 -6.30
C ARG A 53 10.43 22.27 -5.05
N ILE A 54 9.21 22.03 -4.56
CA ILE A 54 8.69 22.66 -3.32
C ILE A 54 9.55 22.26 -2.13
N ALA A 55 9.89 20.97 -2.01
CA ALA A 55 10.72 20.43 -0.94
C ALA A 55 12.22 20.70 -1.14
N GLN A 56 12.62 21.32 -2.26
CA GLN A 56 14.02 21.61 -2.62
C GLN A 56 14.93 20.37 -2.59
N VAL A 57 14.42 19.23 -3.04
CA VAL A 57 15.17 17.97 -3.12
C VAL A 57 15.25 17.47 -4.56
N ASP A 58 16.25 16.63 -4.84
CA ASP A 58 16.32 15.91 -6.11
C ASP A 58 15.08 15.01 -6.26
N ILE A 59 14.45 15.06 -7.43
CA ILE A 59 13.24 14.29 -7.73
C ILE A 59 13.41 12.78 -7.51
N ARG A 60 14.62 12.26 -7.72
CA ARG A 60 14.96 10.85 -7.49
C ARG A 60 14.95 10.54 -6.00
N ILE A 61 15.43 11.44 -5.15
CA ILE A 61 15.38 11.29 -3.68
C ILE A 61 13.93 11.20 -3.23
N LEU A 62 13.08 12.09 -3.73
CA LEU A 62 11.65 12.06 -3.43
C LEU A 62 11.01 10.74 -3.89
N GLN A 63 11.34 10.26 -5.10
CA GLN A 63 10.89 8.95 -5.58
C GLN A 63 11.31 7.80 -4.66
N ILE A 64 12.53 7.83 -4.10
CA ILE A 64 12.95 6.82 -3.12
C ILE A 64 12.05 6.87 -1.87
N GLY A 65 11.74 8.08 -1.41
CA GLY A 65 10.83 8.31 -0.28
C GLY A 65 9.44 7.73 -0.54
N VAL A 66 8.85 8.04 -1.69
CA VAL A 66 7.54 7.49 -2.11
C VAL A 66 7.56 5.97 -2.11
N LEU A 67 8.57 5.35 -2.75
CA LEU A 67 8.70 3.88 -2.79
C LEU A 67 8.81 3.25 -1.39
N ARG A 68 9.48 3.92 -0.44
CA ARG A 68 9.58 3.43 0.94
C ARG A 68 8.26 3.57 1.68
N LEU A 69 7.54 4.67 1.46
CA LEU A 69 6.22 4.91 2.04
C LEU A 69 5.22 3.87 1.55
N GLU A 70 5.17 3.62 0.24
CA GLU A 70 4.30 2.60 -0.36
C GLU A 70 4.55 1.20 0.23
N LYS A 71 5.82 0.79 0.35
CA LYS A 71 6.16 -0.51 0.98
C LYS A 71 5.70 -0.60 2.42
N ARG A 72 5.85 0.50 3.18
CA ARG A 72 5.42 0.54 4.58
C ARG A 72 3.89 0.53 4.69
N LEU A 73 3.20 1.20 3.77
CA LEU A 73 1.74 1.19 3.70
C LEU A 73 1.23 -0.23 3.41
N ALA A 74 1.77 -0.90 2.40
CA ALA A 74 1.42 -2.29 2.08
C ALA A 74 1.66 -3.24 3.26
N TRP A 75 2.73 -3.02 4.03
CA TRP A 75 2.99 -3.80 5.25
C TRP A 75 1.96 -3.53 6.36
N LEU A 76 1.54 -2.27 6.53
CA LEU A 76 0.50 -1.91 7.50
C LEU A 76 -0.85 -2.50 7.11
N GLU A 77 -1.24 -2.40 5.84
CA GLU A 77 -2.47 -3.00 5.31
C GLU A 77 -2.52 -4.50 5.59
N LYS A 78 -1.43 -5.23 5.29
CA LYS A 78 -1.33 -6.66 5.60
C LYS A 78 -1.46 -6.96 7.09
N ARG A 79 -0.88 -6.13 7.97
CA ARG A 79 -1.00 -6.31 9.43
C ARG A 79 -2.41 -6.06 9.92
N VAL A 80 -3.08 -5.03 9.41
CA VAL A 80 -4.47 -4.72 9.77
C VAL A 80 -5.37 -5.87 9.36
N ASP A 81 -5.22 -6.36 8.14
CA ASP A 81 -5.96 -7.51 7.61
C ASP A 81 -5.77 -8.76 8.50
N GLN A 82 -4.52 -9.07 8.87
CA GLN A 82 -4.22 -10.15 9.82
C GLN A 82 -4.93 -9.96 11.16
N CYS A 83 -4.85 -8.76 11.75
CA CYS A 83 -5.49 -8.47 13.03
C CYS A 83 -7.01 -8.61 12.99
N LEU A 84 -7.65 -8.24 11.88
CA LEU A 84 -9.10 -8.40 11.68
C LEU A 84 -9.50 -9.87 11.51
N HIS A 85 -8.62 -10.69 10.94
CA HIS A 85 -8.85 -12.13 10.75
C HIS A 85 -8.41 -13.01 11.93
N LEU A 86 -7.70 -12.46 12.92
CA LEU A 86 -7.44 -13.15 14.18
C LEU A 86 -8.76 -13.32 14.93
N LYS A 87 -9.32 -14.54 14.88
CA LYS A 87 -10.35 -14.96 15.84
C LYS A 87 -9.69 -15.08 17.21
N PRO A 88 -10.15 -14.37 18.25
CA PRO A 88 -9.64 -14.59 19.59
C PRO A 88 -9.82 -16.06 19.96
N SER A 89 -8.73 -16.75 20.31
CA SER A 89 -8.82 -18.08 20.91
C SER A 89 -9.58 -17.92 22.22
N SER A 90 -10.84 -18.38 22.24
CA SER A 90 -11.76 -18.39 23.40
C SER A 90 -11.33 -17.45 24.53
N ILE A 91 -11.71 -16.18 24.46
CA ILE A 91 -11.47 -15.23 25.54
C ILE A 91 -12.21 -15.76 26.78
N SER A 92 -11.50 -16.44 27.68
CA SER A 92 -11.99 -16.72 29.03
C SER A 92 -11.81 -15.44 29.85
N CYS A 93 -12.63 -14.44 29.53
CA CYS A 93 -12.74 -13.25 30.35
C CYS A 93 -13.33 -13.68 31.70
N GLN A 94 -12.55 -13.54 32.78
CA GLN A 94 -12.97 -13.89 34.14
C GLN A 94 -14.23 -13.12 34.57
N PHE A 95 -14.51 -11.97 33.95
CA PHE A 95 -15.71 -11.15 34.20
C PHE A 95 -16.89 -11.45 33.27
N CYS A 96 -16.65 -12.14 32.15
CA CYS A 96 -17.66 -12.41 31.11
C CYS A 96 -18.26 -13.81 31.23
N SER A 97 -17.84 -14.58 32.23
CA SER A 97 -18.41 -15.89 32.58
C SER A 97 -19.75 -15.70 33.29
N VAL A 98 -20.75 -15.14 32.62
CA VAL A 98 -22.13 -15.26 33.11
C VAL A 98 -22.50 -16.71 32.95
N LYS A 99 -22.50 -17.45 34.07
CA LYS A 99 -23.08 -18.79 34.13
C LYS A 99 -24.53 -18.64 33.69
N THR A 100 -24.83 -19.07 32.46
CA THR A 100 -26.20 -19.34 32.05
C THR A 100 -26.70 -20.42 33.00
N THR A 101 -27.41 -20.02 34.04
CA THR A 101 -28.23 -20.92 34.84
C THR A 101 -29.13 -21.64 33.86
N LYS A 102 -28.87 -22.93 33.66
CA LYS A 102 -29.79 -23.82 32.98
C LYS A 102 -31.11 -23.68 33.73
N ASN A 103 -32.08 -23.03 33.12
CA ASN A 103 -33.46 -23.10 33.56
C ASN A 103 -33.82 -24.58 33.50
N VAL A 104 -33.93 -25.19 34.67
CA VAL A 104 -34.50 -26.52 34.84
C VAL A 104 -35.94 -26.41 34.38
N SER A 105 -36.23 -26.86 33.16
CA SER A 105 -37.57 -27.28 32.81
C SER A 105 -37.82 -28.56 33.60
N ALA A 106 -38.54 -28.41 34.71
CA ALA A 106 -39.13 -29.52 35.43
C ALA A 106 -40.18 -30.16 34.51
N ASP A 107 -39.80 -31.24 33.84
CA ASP A 107 -40.77 -32.22 33.38
C ASP A 107 -41.12 -33.11 34.58
N VAL A 108 -42.38 -33.06 35.01
CA VAL A 108 -43.00 -34.11 35.83
C VAL A 108 -44.36 -34.45 35.19
N PRO A 109 -44.69 -35.74 34.98
CA PRO A 109 -45.99 -36.20 34.50
C PRO A 109 -47.14 -35.96 35.49
#